data_AF-A0A9J7A8Y4-F1
#
_entry.id   AF-A0A9J7A8Y4-F1
#
_cell.length_a   1.000
_cell.length_b   1.000
_cell.length_c   1.000
_cell.angle_alpha   90.00
_cell.angle_beta   90.00
_cell.angle_gamma   90.00
#
_symmetry.space_group_name_H-M   'P 1'
#
loop_
_entity.id
_entity.type
_entity.pdbx_description
1 polymer ?
#
loop_
_entity_poly.entity_id
_entity_poly.type
_entity_poly.pdbx_seq_one_letter_code
_entity_poly.pdbx_strand_id
1 'polypeptide(L)'
;MLRVSWLVFLLLSCSFSWAQQGPNSNFIYFTEGQTPDPWHWVLADPGNWWMPVEDDGGRSANGKVTLTSAKDKDFPGAISLKWKKSDDWGSVTLSGGMLDISKFEQAAELVIAMRVNTKVPATVNVKMACGEDCEAEVNVADNLKNMKRGQWMALPIALDCFSANGVDLSKVNWPFSIGTAGKLELDIVEISLAPMAEGEEGCVPNS
;
A
#
# COMPACT_ATOMS: atom_id res chain seq x y z
N MET A 1 74.54 14.41 14.27
CA MET A 1 73.40 13.47 14.37
C MET A 1 72.12 14.29 14.28
N LEU A 2 71.45 14.26 13.12
CA LEU A 2 70.22 15.01 12.83
C LEU A 2 69.00 14.19 13.28
N ARG A 3 68.08 14.81 14.05
CA ARG A 3 66.75 14.25 14.37
C ARG A 3 65.71 14.94 13.49
N VAL A 4 65.10 14.19 12.59
CA VAL A 4 63.92 14.62 11.81
C VAL A 4 62.69 14.23 12.61
N SER A 5 61.87 15.23 12.98
CA SER A 5 60.60 15.02 13.69
C SER A 5 59.46 15.09 12.67
N TRP A 6 58.71 14.01 12.50
CA TRP A 6 57.52 13.96 11.65
C TRP A 6 56.31 14.52 12.41
N LEU A 7 55.73 15.61 11.90
CA LEU A 7 54.40 16.07 12.32
C LEU A 7 53.33 15.30 11.52
N VAL A 8 52.56 14.46 12.22
CA VAL A 8 51.37 13.81 11.67
C VAL A 8 50.19 14.78 11.80
N PHE A 9 49.68 15.26 10.67
CA PHE A 9 48.43 16.01 10.60
C PHE A 9 47.25 15.03 10.58
N LEU A 10 46.51 14.94 11.68
CA LEU A 10 45.25 14.21 11.76
C LEU A 10 44.13 15.03 11.10
N LEU A 11 43.70 14.59 9.91
CA LEU A 11 42.47 15.08 9.27
C LEU A 11 41.27 14.47 10.01
N LEU A 12 40.61 15.26 10.86
CA LEU A 12 39.31 14.91 11.42
C LEU A 12 38.25 14.99 10.31
N SER A 13 37.96 13.86 9.66
CA SER A 13 36.78 13.72 8.80
C SER A 13 35.54 13.68 9.68
N CYS A 14 34.82 14.79 9.78
CA CYS A 14 33.51 14.85 10.41
C CYS A 14 32.52 14.13 9.48
N SER A 15 32.31 12.84 9.70
CA SER A 15 31.26 12.08 9.02
C SER A 15 29.91 12.55 9.54
N PHE A 16 29.27 13.49 8.84
CA PHE A 16 27.84 13.73 9.01
C PHE A 16 27.10 12.52 8.43
N SER A 17 26.85 11.53 9.28
CA SER A 17 25.86 10.49 8.99
C SER A 17 24.49 11.16 9.03
N TRP A 18 23.99 11.58 7.87
CA TRP A 18 22.56 11.84 7.71
C TRP A 18 21.88 10.49 7.84
N ALA A 19 21.29 10.20 9.00
CA ALA A 19 20.36 9.08 9.11
C ALA A 19 19.21 9.40 8.15
N GLN A 20 19.13 8.68 7.03
CA GLN A 20 18.02 8.78 6.11
C GLN A 20 16.76 8.34 6.88
N GLN A 21 15.95 9.29 7.33
CA GLN A 21 14.69 8.97 8.00
C GLN A 21 13.84 8.18 7.01
N GLY A 22 13.49 6.95 7.38
CA GLY A 22 12.58 6.12 6.60
C GLY A 22 11.20 6.76 6.47
N PRO A 23 10.33 6.21 5.60
CA PRO A 23 8.98 6.74 5.40
C PRO A 23 8.21 6.79 6.73
N ASN A 24 7.42 7.86 6.92
CA ASN A 24 6.59 8.01 8.12
C ASN A 24 5.43 7.02 8.06
N SER A 25 5.50 5.95 8.86
CA SER A 25 4.51 4.86 8.84
C SER A 25 3.10 5.26 9.27
N ASN A 26 2.89 6.47 9.81
CA ASN A 26 1.54 6.99 10.05
C ASN A 26 0.81 7.40 8.76
N PHE A 27 1.55 7.70 7.69
CA PHE A 27 1.00 8.21 6.43
C PHE A 27 1.48 7.44 5.20
N ILE A 28 2.57 6.67 5.30
CA ILE A 28 3.11 5.88 4.18
C ILE A 28 3.10 4.42 4.63
N TYR A 29 2.28 3.61 3.99
CA TYR A 29 2.09 2.19 4.33
C TYR A 29 2.92 1.29 3.42
N PHE A 30 3.21 1.74 2.20
CA PHE A 30 4.15 1.15 1.27
C PHE A 30 4.67 2.22 0.31
N THR A 31 5.97 2.25 0.02
CA THR A 31 6.55 3.12 -1.02
C THR A 31 7.83 2.51 -1.58
N GLU A 32 7.94 2.41 -2.90
CA GLU A 32 9.15 1.99 -3.63
C GLU A 32 9.84 0.74 -3.01
N GLY A 33 9.06 -0.29 -2.68
CA GLY A 33 9.58 -1.57 -2.18
C GLY A 33 9.81 -1.58 -0.67
N GLN A 34 9.60 -0.45 0.01
CA GLN A 34 9.66 -0.33 1.45
C GLN A 34 8.27 -0.44 2.04
N THR A 35 8.13 -1.34 3.01
CA THR A 35 6.94 -1.43 3.87
C THR A 35 7.40 -1.09 5.28
N PRO A 36 7.22 0.15 5.76
CA PRO A 36 7.78 0.56 7.05
C PRO A 36 7.04 -0.11 8.21
N ASP A 37 7.77 -0.41 9.29
CA ASP A 37 7.17 -0.92 10.52
C ASP A 37 6.07 0.01 11.03
N PRO A 38 4.93 -0.52 11.51
CA PRO A 38 4.64 -1.94 11.80
C PRO A 38 3.98 -2.72 10.64
N TRP A 39 3.95 -2.16 9.43
CA TRP A 39 3.16 -2.71 8.33
C TRP A 39 3.85 -3.93 7.70
N HIS A 40 3.04 -4.92 7.34
CA HIS A 40 3.48 -6.11 6.63
C HIS A 40 2.36 -6.61 5.71
N TRP A 41 2.75 -7.32 4.66
CA TRP A 41 1.80 -7.85 3.68
C TRP A 41 1.26 -9.21 4.11
N VAL A 42 -0.05 -9.40 3.91
CA VAL A 42 -0.75 -10.67 4.14
C VAL A 42 -1.59 -10.98 2.91
N LEU A 43 -1.51 -12.21 2.41
CA LEU A 43 -2.35 -12.73 1.34
C LEU A 43 -3.42 -13.64 1.93
N ALA A 44 -4.61 -13.61 1.35
CA ALA A 44 -5.73 -14.43 1.78
C ALA A 44 -6.44 -15.06 0.58
N ASP A 45 -6.93 -16.28 0.78
CA ASP A 45 -7.93 -16.95 -0.05
C ASP A 45 -8.70 -17.97 0.83
N PRO A 46 -9.70 -18.73 0.32
CA PRO A 46 -10.45 -19.66 1.14
C PRO A 46 -9.62 -20.77 1.82
N GLY A 47 -8.39 -21.01 1.37
CA GLY A 47 -7.50 -21.99 1.99
C GLY A 47 -6.82 -21.48 3.26
N ASN A 48 -6.52 -20.17 3.32
CA ASN A 48 -6.02 -19.51 4.52
C ASN A 48 -6.21 -17.99 4.41
N TRP A 49 -6.79 -17.39 5.45
CA TRP A 49 -7.01 -15.95 5.52
C TRP A 49 -5.77 -15.16 5.97
N TRP A 50 -4.73 -15.86 6.45
CA TRP A 50 -3.50 -15.25 6.95
C TRP A 50 -2.25 -15.96 6.40
N MET A 51 -1.79 -15.53 5.22
CA MET A 51 -0.49 -15.91 4.65
C MET A 51 0.44 -14.68 4.64
N PRO A 52 1.33 -14.51 5.63
CA PRO A 52 2.28 -13.41 5.61
C PRO A 52 3.23 -13.52 4.41
N VAL A 53 3.65 -12.37 3.89
CA VAL A 53 4.67 -12.26 2.84
C VAL A 53 6.03 -12.08 3.48
N GLU A 54 7.01 -12.76 2.94
CA GLU A 54 8.43 -12.59 3.27
C GLU A 54 9.16 -11.97 2.07
N ASP A 55 10.37 -11.46 2.32
CA ASP A 55 11.35 -10.96 1.35
C ASP A 55 10.83 -10.62 -0.07
N ASP A 56 10.95 -11.58 -1.00
CA ASP A 56 10.84 -11.36 -2.45
C ASP A 56 9.42 -11.60 -3.02
N GLY A 57 8.46 -11.96 -2.16
CA GLY A 57 7.08 -12.13 -2.55
C GLY A 57 6.33 -13.21 -1.76
N GLY A 58 5.08 -13.43 -2.17
CA GLY A 58 4.18 -14.34 -1.49
C GLY A 58 3.09 -14.88 -2.40
N ARG A 59 2.46 -15.96 -1.94
CA ARG A 59 1.34 -16.61 -2.61
C ARG A 59 0.30 -17.02 -1.58
N SER A 60 -0.97 -16.77 -1.85
CA SER A 60 -2.08 -17.23 -1.01
C SER A 60 -2.14 -18.78 -0.99
N ALA A 61 -2.81 -19.39 -0.01
CA ALA A 61 -2.74 -20.83 0.23
C ALA A 61 -3.12 -21.69 -1.00
N ASN A 62 -4.22 -21.35 -1.67
CA ASN A 62 -4.64 -21.99 -2.92
C ASN A 62 -3.99 -21.38 -4.17
N GLY A 63 -3.14 -20.37 -3.98
CA GLY A 63 -2.46 -19.64 -5.05
C GLY A 63 -3.40 -18.86 -5.94
N LYS A 64 -4.49 -18.35 -5.36
CA LYS A 64 -5.42 -17.41 -5.98
C LYS A 64 -4.74 -16.10 -6.35
N VAL A 65 -3.95 -15.55 -5.43
CA VAL A 65 -3.22 -14.31 -5.60
C VAL A 65 -1.74 -14.49 -5.28
N THR A 66 -0.89 -13.78 -6.01
CA THR A 66 0.56 -13.67 -5.77
C THR A 66 0.99 -12.22 -5.68
N LEU A 67 1.97 -11.95 -4.82
CA LEU A 67 2.72 -10.70 -4.73
C LEU A 67 4.17 -10.99 -5.08
N THR A 68 4.78 -10.19 -5.97
CA THR A 68 6.20 -10.29 -6.35
C THR A 68 6.75 -8.90 -6.66
N SER A 69 8.06 -8.67 -6.73
CA SER A 69 8.60 -7.42 -7.28
C SER A 69 8.21 -7.25 -8.76
N ALA A 70 7.77 -6.04 -9.13
CA ALA A 70 7.52 -5.66 -10.51
C ALA A 70 8.85 -5.35 -11.21
N LYS A 71 8.99 -5.79 -12.47
CA LYS A 71 10.15 -5.45 -13.31
C LYS A 71 9.88 -4.15 -14.05
N ASP A 72 9.81 -3.05 -13.30
CA ASP A 72 9.62 -1.72 -13.85
C ASP A 72 10.94 -0.93 -13.88
N LYS A 73 11.12 -0.10 -14.91
CA LYS A 73 12.35 0.69 -15.07
C LYS A 73 12.26 2.02 -14.34
N ASP A 74 11.07 2.60 -14.32
CA ASP A 74 10.82 3.92 -13.74
C ASP A 74 10.60 3.77 -12.23
N PHE A 75 10.02 2.64 -11.80
CA PHE A 75 9.76 2.32 -10.39
C PHE A 75 10.31 0.94 -10.00
N PRO A 76 11.62 0.79 -9.80
CA PRO A 76 12.25 -0.50 -9.51
C PRO A 76 11.81 -1.16 -8.19
N GLY A 77 11.19 -0.38 -7.29
CA GLY A 77 10.61 -0.88 -6.04
C GLY A 77 9.12 -1.24 -6.12
N ALA A 78 8.48 -1.09 -7.27
CA ALA A 78 7.07 -1.46 -7.40
C ALA A 78 6.86 -2.97 -7.16
N ILE A 79 5.69 -3.34 -6.65
CA ILE A 79 5.23 -4.72 -6.52
C ILE A 79 4.18 -5.03 -7.57
N SER A 80 4.08 -6.29 -7.96
CA SER A 80 3.09 -6.83 -8.88
C SER A 80 2.17 -7.80 -8.16
N LEU A 81 0.87 -7.53 -8.23
CA LEU A 81 -0.20 -8.34 -7.66
C LEU A 81 -0.97 -9.04 -8.78
N LYS A 82 -1.08 -10.37 -8.72
CA LYS A 82 -1.72 -11.17 -9.79
C LYS A 82 -2.78 -12.11 -9.25
N TRP A 83 -4.02 -11.90 -9.64
CA TRP A 83 -5.15 -12.79 -9.37
C TRP A 83 -5.42 -13.70 -10.56
N LYS A 84 -5.57 -15.00 -10.29
CA LYS A 84 -6.01 -15.97 -11.29
C LYS A 84 -7.52 -15.92 -11.48
N LYS A 85 -7.99 -16.30 -12.67
CA LYS A 85 -9.43 -16.50 -12.92
C LYS A 85 -9.92 -17.71 -12.10
N SER A 86 -10.82 -17.49 -11.14
CA SER A 86 -11.58 -18.52 -10.43
C SER A 86 -12.81 -17.87 -9.79
N ASP A 87 -13.67 -18.65 -9.14
CA ASP A 87 -14.82 -18.13 -8.38
C ASP A 87 -14.43 -17.74 -6.93
N ASP A 88 -13.26 -18.19 -6.46
CA ASP A 88 -12.75 -17.85 -5.14
C ASP A 88 -12.28 -16.40 -5.04
N TRP A 89 -12.58 -15.76 -3.91
CA TRP A 89 -12.00 -14.48 -3.55
C TRP A 89 -10.53 -14.63 -3.17
N GLY A 90 -9.71 -13.63 -3.49
CA GLY A 90 -8.39 -13.49 -2.88
C GLY A 90 -8.07 -12.03 -2.63
N SER A 91 -7.31 -11.75 -1.58
CA SER A 91 -6.92 -10.39 -1.21
C SER A 91 -5.46 -10.28 -0.82
N VAL A 92 -4.96 -9.04 -0.92
CA VAL A 92 -3.63 -8.61 -0.50
C VAL A 92 -3.83 -7.45 0.46
N THR A 93 -3.32 -7.57 1.67
CA THR A 93 -3.59 -6.66 2.80
C THR A 93 -2.30 -6.14 3.39
N LEU A 94 -2.23 -4.84 3.69
CA LEU A 94 -1.27 -4.28 4.62
C LEU A 94 -1.87 -4.35 6.02
N SER A 95 -1.24 -5.11 6.90
CA SER A 95 -1.65 -5.31 8.29
C SER A 95 -0.56 -4.82 9.22
N GLY A 96 -0.92 -4.27 10.38
CA GLY A 96 0.06 -3.78 11.34
C GLY A 96 -0.54 -3.29 12.65
N GLY A 97 0.15 -2.36 13.29
CA GLY A 97 -0.27 -1.75 14.56
C GLY A 97 -1.48 -0.83 14.40
N MET A 98 -2.14 -0.53 15.52
CA MET A 98 -3.27 0.41 15.55
C MET A 98 -2.81 1.84 15.23
N LEU A 99 -3.54 2.49 14.34
CA LEU A 99 -3.32 3.84 13.87
C LEU A 99 -4.58 4.69 14.09
N ASP A 100 -4.39 5.87 14.67
CA ASP A 100 -5.44 6.89 14.80
C ASP A 100 -5.29 7.95 13.70
N ILE A 101 -6.20 7.91 12.74
CA ILE A 101 -6.33 8.86 11.63
C ILE A 101 -7.68 9.60 11.67
N SER A 102 -8.41 9.51 12.78
CA SER A 102 -9.75 10.11 12.95
C SER A 102 -9.76 11.63 12.70
N LYS A 103 -8.69 12.34 13.07
CA LYS A 103 -8.55 13.78 12.83
C LYS A 103 -8.50 14.17 11.34
N PHE A 104 -8.38 13.21 10.44
CA PHE A 104 -8.28 13.42 9.01
C PHE A 104 -9.50 12.92 8.23
N GLU A 105 -10.57 12.50 8.90
CA GLU A 105 -11.76 11.90 8.29
C GLU A 105 -12.30 12.66 7.06
N GLN A 106 -12.34 14.00 7.13
CA GLN A 106 -12.84 14.87 6.04
C GLN A 106 -11.73 15.68 5.35
N ALA A 107 -10.46 15.29 5.55
CA ALA A 107 -9.31 16.07 5.09
C ALA A 107 -8.25 15.22 4.39
N ALA A 108 -8.36 13.89 4.41
CA ALA A 108 -7.41 12.99 3.79
C ALA A 108 -8.09 11.86 3.02
N GLU A 109 -7.29 11.26 2.15
CA GLU A 109 -7.64 10.16 1.27
C GLU A 109 -6.57 9.08 1.33
N LEU A 110 -7.00 7.83 1.20
CA LEU A 110 -6.13 6.71 0.89
C LEU A 110 -5.76 6.78 -0.59
N VAL A 111 -4.47 6.99 -0.87
CA VAL A 111 -3.93 7.04 -2.23
C VAL A 111 -3.21 5.75 -2.55
N ILE A 112 -3.58 5.15 -3.68
CA ILE A 112 -2.92 3.97 -4.24
C ILE A 112 -2.30 4.38 -5.59
N ALA A 113 -0.97 4.53 -5.64
CA ALA A 113 -0.26 4.78 -6.88
C ALA A 113 0.01 3.45 -7.60
N MET A 114 -0.66 3.24 -8.73
CA MET A 114 -0.72 1.93 -9.37
C MET A 114 -0.79 1.97 -10.89
N ARG A 115 -0.58 0.80 -11.49
CA ARG A 115 -0.76 0.54 -12.91
C ARG A 115 -1.66 -0.67 -13.12
N VAL A 116 -2.71 -0.50 -13.91
CA VAL A 116 -3.58 -1.61 -14.33
C VAL A 116 -2.99 -2.29 -15.56
N ASN A 117 -2.65 -3.58 -15.45
CA ASN A 117 -1.97 -4.34 -16.52
C ASN A 117 -2.92 -5.21 -17.35
N THR A 118 -4.07 -5.59 -16.81
CA THR A 118 -5.05 -6.48 -17.47
C THR A 118 -6.44 -5.86 -17.57
N LYS A 119 -7.39 -6.60 -18.13
CA LYS A 119 -8.80 -6.17 -18.11
C LYS A 119 -9.33 -6.30 -16.68
N VAL A 120 -9.93 -5.22 -16.17
CA VAL A 120 -10.52 -5.18 -14.82
C VAL A 120 -11.81 -6.00 -14.77
N PRO A 121 -12.02 -6.84 -13.73
CA PRO A 121 -13.26 -7.59 -13.54
C PRO A 121 -14.41 -6.68 -13.05
N ALA A 122 -15.59 -7.27 -12.83
CA ALA A 122 -16.76 -6.51 -12.40
C ALA A 122 -16.66 -6.00 -10.94
N THR A 123 -15.91 -6.71 -10.10
CA THR A 123 -15.76 -6.41 -8.68
C THR A 123 -14.30 -6.40 -8.31
N VAL A 124 -13.81 -5.27 -7.79
CA VAL A 124 -12.49 -5.12 -7.18
C VAL A 124 -12.72 -4.25 -5.96
N ASN A 125 -12.54 -4.80 -4.77
CA ASN A 125 -12.84 -4.07 -3.54
C ASN A 125 -11.55 -3.63 -2.89
N VAL A 126 -11.47 -2.34 -2.55
CA VAL A 126 -10.51 -1.82 -1.59
C VAL A 126 -11.20 -1.76 -0.23
N LYS A 127 -10.54 -2.30 0.80
CA LYS A 127 -11.08 -2.40 2.16
C LYS A 127 -10.14 -1.76 3.18
N MET A 128 -10.74 -1.12 4.18
CA MET A 128 -10.07 -0.68 5.41
C MET A 128 -10.73 -1.38 6.60
N ALA A 129 -9.93 -1.75 7.61
CA ALA A 129 -10.45 -2.40 8.82
C ALA A 129 -9.77 -1.89 10.10
N CYS A 130 -10.48 -2.04 11.21
CA CYS A 130 -10.08 -1.60 12.54
C CYS A 130 -10.24 -2.69 13.63
N GLY A 131 -10.46 -3.94 13.22
CA GLY A 131 -10.64 -5.08 14.11
C GLY A 131 -11.81 -5.98 13.73
N GLU A 132 -12.22 -6.83 14.66
CA GLU A 132 -13.40 -7.69 14.53
C GLU A 132 -14.66 -6.85 14.31
N ASP A 133 -15.48 -7.25 13.34
CA ASP A 133 -16.71 -6.56 12.92
C ASP A 133 -16.53 -5.05 12.64
N CYS A 134 -15.31 -4.62 12.31
CA CYS A 134 -14.99 -3.23 11.98
C CYS A 134 -14.26 -3.17 10.66
N GLU A 135 -15.02 -3.13 9.56
CA GLU A 135 -14.47 -2.96 8.22
C GLU A 135 -15.48 -2.33 7.27
N ALA A 136 -14.96 -1.67 6.24
CA ALA A 136 -15.73 -1.15 5.13
C ALA A 136 -14.97 -1.37 3.83
N GLU A 137 -15.71 -1.63 2.76
CA GLU A 137 -15.17 -1.82 1.42
C GLU A 137 -15.78 -0.87 0.40
N VAL A 138 -14.96 -0.47 -0.57
CA VAL A 138 -15.33 0.35 -1.71
C VAL A 138 -15.03 -0.45 -2.96
N ASN A 139 -16.04 -0.68 -3.81
CA ASN A 139 -15.81 -1.30 -5.11
C ASN A 139 -15.23 -0.27 -6.07
N VAL A 140 -13.97 -0.45 -6.45
CA VAL A 140 -13.20 0.47 -7.30
C VAL A 140 -13.12 0.00 -8.75
N ALA A 141 -13.88 -1.05 -9.12
CA ALA A 141 -13.77 -1.65 -10.45
C ALA A 141 -14.00 -0.66 -11.59
N ASP A 142 -14.95 0.28 -11.45
CA ASP A 142 -15.24 1.26 -12.50
C ASP A 142 -14.15 2.35 -12.58
N ASN A 143 -13.62 2.82 -11.44
CA ASN A 143 -12.46 3.71 -11.41
C ASN A 143 -11.27 3.07 -12.13
N LEU A 144 -10.97 1.80 -11.84
CA LEU A 144 -9.87 1.07 -12.47
C LEU A 144 -10.12 0.82 -13.98
N LYS A 145 -11.36 0.65 -14.43
CA LYS A 145 -11.69 0.53 -15.87
C LYS A 145 -11.45 1.84 -16.62
N ASN A 146 -11.63 2.98 -15.95
CA ASN A 146 -11.40 4.31 -16.51
C ASN A 146 -9.92 4.69 -16.55
N MET A 147 -9.05 4.00 -15.79
CA MET A 147 -7.61 4.16 -15.88
C MET A 147 -7.06 3.63 -17.21
N LYS A 148 -6.10 4.35 -17.78
CA LYS A 148 -5.44 3.89 -19.00
C LYS A 148 -4.50 2.74 -18.66
N ARG A 149 -4.85 1.54 -19.13
CA ARG A 149 -4.02 0.33 -18.95
C ARG A 149 -2.57 0.57 -19.37
N GLY A 150 -1.64 0.05 -18.57
CA GLY A 150 -0.21 0.19 -18.80
C GLY A 150 0.38 1.55 -18.38
N GLN A 151 -0.42 2.46 -17.79
CA GLN A 151 0.07 3.74 -17.26
C GLN A 151 -0.04 3.77 -15.73
N TRP A 152 0.93 4.45 -15.11
CA TRP A 152 0.92 4.77 -13.69
C TRP A 152 -0.08 5.91 -13.43
N MET A 153 -0.99 5.68 -12.49
CA MET A 153 -2.03 6.61 -12.06
C MET A 153 -2.25 6.47 -10.55
N ALA A 154 -2.77 7.52 -9.92
CA ALA A 154 -3.20 7.46 -8.53
C ALA A 154 -4.71 7.14 -8.45
N LEU A 155 -5.09 6.29 -7.50
CA LEU A 155 -6.47 6.08 -7.07
C LEU A 155 -6.65 6.67 -5.67
N PRO A 156 -7.20 7.89 -5.55
CA PRO A 156 -7.63 8.43 -4.27
C PRO A 156 -8.96 7.82 -3.81
N ILE A 157 -9.10 7.57 -2.52
CA ILE A 157 -10.35 7.17 -1.85
C ILE A 157 -10.45 7.96 -0.55
N ALA A 158 -11.43 8.87 -0.46
CA ALA A 158 -11.65 9.67 0.75
C ALA A 158 -11.88 8.79 1.99
N LEU A 159 -11.33 9.18 3.13
CA LEU A 159 -11.42 8.38 4.36
C LEU A 159 -12.86 8.21 4.86
N ASP A 160 -13.70 9.21 4.62
CA ASP A 160 -15.13 9.16 4.95
C ASP A 160 -15.90 8.08 4.18
N CYS A 161 -15.39 7.56 3.06
CA CYS A 161 -15.96 6.37 2.41
C CYS A 161 -15.89 5.13 3.31
N PHE A 162 -14.87 5.05 4.17
CA PHE A 162 -14.72 3.94 5.10
C PHE A 162 -15.44 4.22 6.42
N SER A 163 -15.31 5.42 6.99
CA SER A 163 -15.93 5.74 8.28
C SER A 163 -17.45 5.76 8.23
N ALA A 164 -18.04 6.28 7.14
CA ALA A 164 -19.48 6.28 6.94
C ALA A 164 -20.07 4.87 6.84
N ASN A 165 -19.24 3.86 6.55
CA ASN A 165 -19.63 2.46 6.39
C ASN A 165 -19.11 1.55 7.51
N GLY A 166 -18.67 2.10 8.65
CA GLY A 166 -18.43 1.34 9.88
C GLY A 166 -16.98 1.23 10.33
N VAL A 167 -16.01 1.83 9.64
CA VAL A 167 -14.62 1.88 10.11
C VAL A 167 -14.45 2.95 11.18
N ASP A 168 -13.98 2.55 12.36
CA ASP A 168 -13.52 3.48 13.39
C ASP A 168 -12.07 3.90 13.09
N LEU A 169 -11.93 5.11 12.54
CA LEU A 169 -10.65 5.69 12.13
C LEU A 169 -9.67 5.93 13.30
N SER A 170 -10.10 5.81 14.55
CA SER A 170 -9.21 5.95 15.71
C SER A 170 -8.36 4.71 16.01
N LYS A 171 -8.63 3.58 15.36
CA LYS A 171 -7.99 2.29 15.66
C LYS A 171 -7.75 1.39 14.44
N VAL A 172 -7.49 2.00 13.29
CA VAL A 172 -7.23 1.27 12.03
C VAL A 172 -6.02 0.35 12.19
N ASN A 173 -6.17 -0.92 11.82
CA ASN A 173 -5.08 -1.90 11.83
C ASN A 173 -4.81 -2.50 10.44
N TRP A 174 -5.79 -2.44 9.53
CA TRP A 174 -5.63 -2.73 8.11
C TRP A 174 -5.95 -1.47 7.30
N PRO A 175 -4.96 -0.57 7.10
CA PRO A 175 -5.19 0.66 6.35
C PRO A 175 -5.49 0.42 4.87
N PHE A 176 -5.11 -0.75 4.35
CA PHE A 176 -5.35 -1.13 2.96
C PHE A 176 -5.50 -2.64 2.82
N SER A 177 -6.52 -3.04 2.09
CA SER A 177 -6.63 -4.36 1.47
C SER A 177 -7.25 -4.20 0.08
N ILE A 178 -6.78 -4.97 -0.89
CA ILE A 178 -7.42 -5.04 -2.21
C ILE A 178 -7.71 -6.49 -2.56
N GLY A 179 -8.89 -6.78 -3.10
CA GLY A 179 -9.29 -8.14 -3.43
C GLY A 179 -10.26 -8.25 -4.60
N THR A 180 -10.26 -9.42 -5.22
CA THR A 180 -11.21 -9.78 -6.28
C THR A 180 -11.27 -11.29 -6.48
N ALA A 181 -12.42 -11.79 -6.96
CA ALA A 181 -12.52 -13.11 -7.55
C ALA A 181 -12.11 -13.13 -9.03
N GLY A 182 -12.13 -12.00 -9.72
CA GLY A 182 -11.77 -11.93 -11.14
C GLY A 182 -10.27 -12.15 -11.40
N LYS A 183 -9.92 -12.42 -12.66
CA LYS A 183 -8.52 -12.28 -13.10
C LYS A 183 -8.17 -10.79 -13.12
N LEU A 184 -7.08 -10.44 -12.47
CA LEU A 184 -6.58 -9.06 -12.41
C LEU A 184 -5.06 -9.06 -12.24
N GLU A 185 -4.40 -8.02 -12.74
CA GLU A 185 -2.97 -7.78 -12.55
C GLU A 185 -2.78 -6.28 -12.39
N LEU A 186 -2.19 -5.91 -11.26
CA LEU A 186 -1.90 -4.55 -10.85
C LEU A 186 -0.43 -4.47 -10.49
N ASP A 187 0.24 -3.37 -10.82
CA ASP A 187 1.47 -3.00 -10.14
C ASP A 187 1.19 -1.83 -9.21
N ILE A 188 1.81 -1.80 -8.04
CA ILE A 188 1.67 -0.75 -7.03
C ILE A 188 3.05 -0.24 -6.67
N VAL A 189 3.22 1.07 -6.62
CA VAL A 189 4.47 1.71 -6.17
C VAL A 189 4.31 2.44 -4.85
N GLU A 190 3.11 2.90 -4.51
CA GLU A 190 2.84 3.59 -3.25
C GLU A 190 1.44 3.32 -2.73
N ILE A 191 1.33 3.22 -1.41
CA ILE A 191 0.08 3.27 -0.65
C ILE A 191 0.30 4.21 0.52
N SER A 192 -0.45 5.31 0.55
CA SER A 192 -0.26 6.40 1.50
C SER A 192 -1.57 7.11 1.84
N LEU A 193 -1.53 7.96 2.87
CA LEU A 193 -2.52 8.99 3.11
C LEU A 193 -2.02 10.33 2.58
N ALA A 194 -2.85 10.99 1.79
CA ALA A 194 -2.60 12.33 1.29
C ALA A 194 -3.73 13.29 1.71
N PRO A 195 -3.47 14.60 1.79
CA PRO A 195 -4.52 15.59 1.91
C PRO A 195 -5.45 15.54 0.68
N MET A 196 -6.75 15.68 0.90
CA MET A 196 -7.70 15.86 -0.20
C MET A 196 -7.43 17.18 -0.92
N ALA A 197 -7.69 17.25 -2.24
CA ALA A 197 -7.55 18.50 -2.96
C ALA A 197 -8.64 19.51 -2.54
N GLU A 198 -8.32 20.80 -2.62
CA GLU A 198 -9.26 21.85 -2.25
C GLU A 198 -10.52 21.81 -3.13
N GLY A 199 -11.68 21.65 -2.50
CA GLY A 199 -12.98 21.60 -3.19
C GLY A 199 -13.38 20.21 -3.70
N GLU A 200 -12.61 19.16 -3.43
CA GLU A 200 -13.08 17.79 -3.62
C GLU A 200 -14.17 17.46 -2.60
N GLU A 201 -15.27 16.91 -3.10
CA GLU A 201 -16.29 16.31 -2.25
C GLU A 201 -15.72 14.98 -1.71
N GLY A 202 -16.04 14.64 -0.46
CA GLY A 202 -15.65 13.37 0.16
C GLY A 202 -16.31 12.18 -0.53
N CYS A 203 -16.73 11.16 0.22
CA CYS A 203 -17.32 9.99 -0.41
C CYS A 203 -18.56 10.32 -1.25
N VAL A 204 -18.45 10.20 -2.57
CA VAL A 204 -19.59 10.28 -3.50
C VAL A 204 -20.00 8.86 -3.89
N PRO A 205 -21.12 8.33 -3.34
CA PRO A 205 -21.54 6.96 -3.63
C PRO A 205 -21.84 6.79 -5.13
N ASN A 206 -21.24 5.79 -5.76
CA ASN A 206 -21.44 5.40 -7.17
C ASN A 206 -20.90 6.39 -8.22
N SER A 207 -19.71 6.98 -8.00
CA SER A 207 -18.99 7.79 -9.01
C SER A 207 -18.05 6.96 -9.90
#